data_AF-P0DQR8-F1
#
_entry.id   AF-P0DQR8-F1
#
_cell.length_a   1.000
_cell.length_b   1.000
_cell.length_c   1.000
_cell.angle_alpha   90.00
_cell.angle_beta   90.00
_cell.angle_gamma   90.00
#
_symmetry.space_group_name_H-M   'P 1'
#
loop_
_entity.id
_entity.type
_entity.pdbx_description
1 polymer ?
#
loop_
_entity_poly.entity_id
_entity_poly.type
_entity_poly.pdbx_seq_one_letter_code
_entity_poly.pdbx_strand_id
1 'polypeptide(L)' 'MRTLVVLLIGAVLLCSANAFLDELLAESVNDMTDKRACFDKYKSNICGGVISPAHCVRRSGRMAKFAKENCAHFCGFC' A
#
# COMPACT_ATOMS: atom_id res chain seq x y z
N MET A 1 -48.16 -11.31 -14.43
CA MET A 1 -47.79 -11.66 -13.03
C MET A 1 -46.45 -12.41 -12.95
N ARG A 2 -46.29 -13.59 -13.57
CA ARG A 2 -45.05 -14.41 -13.44
C ARG A 2 -43.76 -13.72 -13.91
N THR A 3 -43.80 -12.99 -15.02
CA THR A 3 -42.63 -12.29 -15.58
C THR A 3 -42.11 -11.17 -14.67
N LEU A 4 -43.00 -10.42 -14.02
CA LEU A 4 -42.61 -9.36 -13.07
C LEU A 4 -41.91 -9.92 -11.84
N VAL A 5 -42.38 -11.06 -11.33
CA VAL A 5 -41.74 -11.75 -10.20
C VAL A 5 -40.33 -12.22 -10.58
N VAL A 6 -40.15 -12.77 -11.78
CA VAL A 6 -38.82 -13.19 -12.27
C VAL A 6 -37.87 -12.00 -12.42
N LEU A 7 -38.36 -10.86 -12.94
CA LEU A 7 -37.56 -9.65 -13.05
C LEU A 7 -37.14 -9.09 -11.69
N LEU A 8 -38.04 -9.09 -10.70
CA LEU A 8 -37.72 -8.66 -9.33
C LEU A 8 -36.67 -9.56 -8.68
N ILE A 9 -36.79 -10.89 -8.82
CA ILE A 9 -35.80 -11.84 -8.30
C ILE A 9 -34.43 -11.61 -8.96
N GLY A 10 -34.39 -11.43 -10.29
CA GLY A 10 -33.16 -11.13 -11.02
C GLY A 10 -32.52 -9.82 -10.56
N ALA A 11 -33.30 -8.77 -10.33
CA ALA A 11 -32.80 -7.48 -9.85
C ALA A 11 -32.23 -7.58 -8.42
N VAL A 12 -32.89 -8.31 -7.52
CA VAL A 12 -32.39 -8.53 -6.14
C VAL A 12 -31.08 -9.31 -6.15
N LEU A 13 -30.97 -10.35 -6.99
CA LEU A 13 -29.72 -11.12 -7.14
C LEU A 13 -28.58 -10.24 -7.68
N LEU A 14 -28.83 -9.41 -8.69
CA LEU A 14 -27.84 -8.46 -9.22
C LEU A 14 -27.42 -7.42 -8.17
N CYS A 15 -28.36 -6.88 -7.39
CA CYS A 15 -28.02 -5.96 -6.30
C CYS A 15 -27.17 -6.63 -5.21
N SER A 16 -27.47 -7.89 -4.86
CA SER A 16 -26.67 -8.65 -3.88
C SER A 16 -25.26 -8.97 -4.40
N ALA A 17 -25.13 -9.21 -5.70
CA ALA A 17 -23.83 -9.43 -6.33
C ALA A 17 -22.97 -8.16 -6.33
N ASN A 18 -23.58 -7.00 -6.58
CA ASN A 18 -22.86 -5.72 -6.60
C ASN A 18 -22.33 -5.35 -5.20
N ALA A 19 -23.13 -5.53 -4.14
CA ALA A 19 -22.67 -5.27 -2.78
C ALA A 19 -21.50 -6.18 -2.38
N PHE A 20 -21.55 -7.47 -2.76
CA PHE A 20 -20.45 -8.40 -2.53
C PHE A 20 -19.21 -8.07 -3.38
N LEU A 21 -19.40 -7.62 -4.64
CA LEU A 21 -18.31 -7.18 -5.49
C LEU A 21 -17.63 -5.93 -4.93
N ASP A 22 -18.38 -4.95 -4.44
CA ASP A 22 -17.81 -3.72 -3.88
C ASP A 22 -16.98 -4.01 -2.61
N GLU A 23 -17.43 -4.95 -1.78
CA GLU A 23 -16.71 -5.36 -0.57
C GLU A 23 -15.44 -6.18 -0.90
N LEU A 24 -15.52 -7.11 -1.88
CA LEU A 24 -14.35 -7.82 -2.40
C LEU A 24 -13.37 -6.87 -3.09
N LEU A 25 -13.88 -5.87 -3.83
CA LEU A 25 -13.05 -4.86 -4.48
C LEU A 25 -12.35 -4.04 -3.40
N ALA A 26 -13.05 -3.56 -2.37
CA ALA A 26 -12.49 -2.79 -1.28
C ALA A 26 -11.36 -3.54 -0.55
N GLU A 27 -11.51 -4.85 -0.34
CA GLU A 27 -10.47 -5.69 0.25
C GLU A 27 -9.27 -5.85 -0.71
N SER A 28 -9.52 -6.04 -2.01
CA SER A 28 -8.47 -6.12 -3.03
C SER A 28 -7.73 -4.80 -3.25
N VAL A 29 -8.41 -3.66 -3.10
CA VAL A 29 -7.81 -2.34 -3.28
C VAL A 29 -6.97 -1.99 -2.05
N ASN A 30 -7.42 -2.34 -0.83
CA ASN A 30 -6.65 -2.15 0.39
C ASN A 30 -5.31 -2.91 0.35
N ASP A 31 -5.30 -4.15 -0.16
CA ASP A 31 -4.07 -4.95 -0.28
C ASP A 31 -3.11 -4.42 -1.36
N MET A 32 -3.61 -3.63 -2.32
CA MET A 32 -2.77 -2.97 -3.34
C MET A 32 -2.29 -1.57 -2.94
N THR A 33 -2.94 -0.87 -2.01
CA THR A 33 -2.52 0.47 -1.58
C THR A 33 -1.35 0.49 -0.60
N ASP A 34 -1.00 -0.63 0.03
CA ASP A 34 0.07 -0.67 1.05
C ASP A 34 1.47 -1.06 0.52
N LYS A 35 1.60 -1.21 -0.80
CA LYS A 35 2.90 -1.37 -1.49
C LYS A 35 3.19 -0.20 -2.40
N ARG A 36 2.99 1.05 -1.95
CA ARG A 36 3.81 2.13 -2.51
C ARG A 36 5.25 1.74 -2.24
N ALA A 37 5.90 1.17 -3.27
CA ALA A 37 7.16 0.47 -3.18
C ALA A 37 8.07 1.23 -2.23
N CYS A 38 8.39 0.63 -1.09
CA CYS A 38 9.42 1.23 -0.28
C CYS A 38 10.71 1.11 -1.06
N PHE A 39 11.19 2.24 -1.57
CA PHE A 39 12.44 2.31 -2.29
C PHE A 39 13.32 3.37 -1.66
N ASP A 40 14.63 3.12 -1.72
CA ASP A 40 15.60 4.15 -1.45
C ASP A 40 15.58 5.17 -2.59
N LYS A 41 15.49 6.45 -2.26
CA LYS A 41 15.52 7.55 -3.24
C LYS A 41 16.87 7.63 -3.96
N TYR A 42 17.94 7.17 -3.31
CA TYR A 42 19.28 7.08 -3.89
C TYR A 42 19.73 5.64 -4.04
N LYS A 43 20.65 5.42 -4.99
CA LYS A 43 21.26 4.10 -5.23
C LYS A 43 22.13 3.65 -4.04
N SER A 44 22.52 2.37 -4.06
CA SER A 44 23.28 1.71 -2.99
C SER A 44 24.63 2.35 -2.66
N ASN A 45 25.25 3.04 -3.62
CA ASN A 45 26.46 3.82 -3.37
C ASN A 45 26.24 4.94 -2.33
N ILE A 46 25.02 5.46 -2.22
CA ILE A 46 24.62 6.39 -1.17
C ILE A 46 23.98 5.63 0.00
N CYS A 47 22.90 4.89 -0.25
CA CYS A 47 22.21 4.08 0.76
C CYS A 47 22.94 2.74 0.94
N GLY A 48 23.96 2.73 1.80
CA GLY A 48 24.87 1.60 2.05
C GLY A 48 26.35 1.96 1.94
N GLY A 49 26.71 2.84 0.99
CA GLY A 49 28.08 3.33 0.86
C GLY A 49 28.39 4.55 1.75
N VAL A 50 27.50 5.54 1.75
CA VAL A 50 27.64 6.77 2.57
C VAL A 50 26.81 6.65 3.85
N ILE A 51 25.61 6.09 3.75
CA ILE A 51 24.73 5.84 4.89
C ILE A 51 25.10 4.50 5.52
N SER A 52 25.57 4.54 6.76
CA SER A 52 25.75 3.36 7.60
C SER A 52 24.51 3.11 8.47
N PRO A 53 24.33 1.88 9.01
CA PRO A 53 23.23 1.57 9.94
C PRO A 53 23.17 2.51 11.16
N ALA A 54 24.32 3.04 11.60
CA ALA A 54 24.39 4.01 12.69
C ALA A 54 23.62 5.31 12.40
N HIS A 55 23.52 5.73 11.14
CA HIS A 55 22.75 6.92 10.76
C HIS A 55 21.24 6.69 10.85
N CYS A 56 20.77 5.46 10.60
CA CYS A 56 19.34 5.11 10.67
C CYS A 56 18.83 5.17 12.12
N VAL A 57 19.58 4.61 13.07
CA VAL A 57 19.18 4.56 14.49
C VAL A 57 19.34 5.88 15.23
N ARG A 58 20.20 6.78 14.72
CA ARG A 58 20.49 8.05 15.38
C ARG A 58 19.25 8.95 15.40
N ARG A 59 19.01 9.61 16.53
CA ARG A 59 17.83 10.50 16.72
C ARG A 59 17.93 11.78 15.90
N SER A 60 19.12 12.39 15.83
CA SER A 60 19.35 13.72 15.26
C SER A 60 20.65 13.83 14.46
N GLY A 61 20.77 14.88 13.67
CA GLY A 61 21.94 15.15 12.83
C GLY A 61 21.60 15.06 11.34
N ARG A 62 22.37 15.78 10.52
CA ARG A 62 22.14 15.89 9.06
C ARG A 62 22.04 14.52 8.39
N MET A 63 22.97 13.63 8.71
CA MET A 63 23.02 12.28 8.14
C MET A 63 21.85 11.40 8.63
N ALA A 64 21.40 11.56 9.87
CA ALA A 64 20.28 10.80 10.40
C ALA A 64 18.96 11.22 9.73
N LYS A 65 18.74 12.53 9.57
CA LYS A 65 17.59 13.07 8.83
C LYS A 65 17.62 12.60 7.37
N PHE A 66 18.79 12.72 6.73
CA PHE A 66 18.97 12.27 5.35
C PHE A 66 18.65 10.78 5.17
N ALA A 67 19.17 9.92 6.05
CA ALA A 67 18.94 8.48 6.00
C ALA A 67 17.44 8.13 6.11
N LYS A 68 16.73 8.72 7.07
CA LYS A 68 15.30 8.50 7.30
C LYS A 68 14.42 8.94 6.13
N GLU A 69 14.76 10.06 5.51
CA GLU A 69 13.96 10.63 4.42
C GLU A 69 14.25 10.01 3.05
N ASN A 70 15.46 9.47 2.83
CA ASN A 70 15.92 9.11 1.49
C ASN A 70 16.40 7.67 1.35
N CYS A 71 16.71 6.98 2.45
CA CYS A 71 17.19 5.61 2.48
C CYS A 71 16.29 4.73 3.36
N ALA A 72 14.97 4.90 3.25
CA ALA A 72 13.99 4.25 4.11
C ALA A 72 14.02 2.72 4.00
N HIS A 73 14.20 2.19 2.78
CA HIS A 73 14.30 0.76 2.53
C HIS A 73 15.60 0.20 3.12
N PHE A 74 16.74 0.86 2.89
CA PHE A 74 18.02 0.48 3.51
C PHE A 74 17.97 0.52 5.04
N CYS A 75 17.27 1.50 5.62
CA CYS A 75 17.14 1.63 7.07
C CYS A 75 16.07 0.72 7.68
N GLY A 76 15.26 0.01 6.89
CA GLY A 76 14.15 -0.82 7.39
C GLY A 76 13.01 -0.01 8.02
N PHE A 77 12.77 1.21 7.53
CA PHE A 77 11.59 2.02 7.93
C PHE A 77 10.34 1.72 7.10
N CYS A 78 10.53 0.85 6.12
CA CYS A 78 9.51 -0.02 5.58
C CYS A 78 10.05 -1.45 5.73
#